data_AF-A0A1C9TAI4-F1
#
_entry.id   AF-A0A1C9TAI4-F1
#
_cell.length_a   1.000
_cell.length_b   1.000
_cell.length_c   1.000
_cell.angle_alpha   90.00
_cell.angle_beta   90.00
_cell.angle_gamma   90.00
#
_symmetry.space_group_name_H-M   'P 1'
#
loop_
_entity.id
_entity.type
_entity.pdbx_description
1 polymer ?
#
loop_
_entity_poly.entity_id
_entity_poly.type
_entity_poly.pdbx_seq_one_letter_code
_entity_poly.pdbx_strand_id
1 'polypeptide(L)' 'LIRKLPFQRLVREIAQDFKTDLRFQSSAVMALQEASEAYLVGLFEDTNLCAIHAKRVT' A
#
# COMPACT_ATOMS: atom_id res chain seq x y z
N LEU A 1 0.99 7.00 6.71
CA LEU A 1 1.19 7.86 5.53
C LEU A 1 -0.07 7.98 4.68
N ILE A 2 -0.76 6.87 4.46
CA ILE A 2 -2.02 6.79 3.71
C ILE A 2 -3.20 6.98 4.67
N ARG A 3 -4.28 7.63 4.21
CA ARG A 3 -5.51 7.79 5.00
C ARG A 3 -6.23 6.45 5.16
N LYS A 4 -6.59 6.09 6.40
CA LYS A 4 -7.19 4.78 6.76
C LYS A 4 -8.48 4.46 6.00
N LEU A 5 -9.44 5.39 5.94
CA LEU A 5 -10.76 5.11 5.34
C LEU A 5 -10.70 4.85 3.82
N PRO A 6 -10.00 5.67 3.01
CA PRO A 6 -9.76 5.35 1.59
C PRO A 6 -9.04 4.02 1.39
N PHE A 7 -7.99 3.74 2.17
CA PHE A 7 -7.26 2.47 2.08
C PHE A 7 -8.16 1.27 2.39
N GLN A 8 -8.97 1.35 3.45
CA GLN A 8 -9.93 0.31 3.80
C GLN A 8 -10.96 0.08 2.68
N ARG A 9 -11.42 1.13 1.99
CA ARG A 9 -12.35 0.99 0.85
C ARG A 9 -11.69 0.22 -0.29
N LEU A 10 -10.45 0.57 -0.64
CA LEU A 10 -9.69 -0.11 -1.68
C LEU A 10 -9.43 -1.59 -1.35
N VAL A 11 -9.05 -1.90 -0.11
CA VAL A 11 -8.87 -3.29 0.34
C VAL A 11 -10.15 -4.10 0.14
N ARG A 12 -11.32 -3.53 0.46
CA ARG A 12 -12.62 -4.20 0.31
C ARG A 12 -13.03 -4.35 -1.15
N GLU A 13 -12.78 -3.33 -1.96
CA GLU A 13 -13.03 -3.36 -3.41
C GLU A 13 -12.27 -4.51 -4.06
N ILE A 14 -10.96 -4.59 -3.84
CA ILE A 14 -10.12 -5.67 -4.38
C ILE A 14 -10.54 -7.04 -3.85
N ALA A 15 -10.83 -7.15 -2.55
CA ALA A 15 -11.24 -8.42 -1.95
C ALA A 15 -12.56 -8.97 -2.50
N GLN A 16 -13.47 -8.07 -2.93
CA GLN A 16 -14.77 -8.43 -3.49
C GLN A 16 -14.63 -9.24 -4.79
N ASP A 17 -13.58 -9.00 -5.58
CA ASP A 17 -13.29 -9.75 -6.81
C ASP A 17 -12.93 -11.21 -6.54
N PHE A 18 -12.41 -11.51 -5.35
CA PHE A 18 -12.04 -12.88 -4.95
C PHE A 18 -13.17 -13.60 -4.21
N LYS A 19 -13.88 -12.87 -3.32
CA LYS A 19 -15.02 -13.42 -2.59
C LYS A 19 -15.92 -12.31 -2.08
N THR A 20 -17.19 -12.40 -2.44
CA THR A 20 -18.23 -11.49 -1.98
C THR A 20 -18.53 -11.65 -0.49
N ASP A 21 -18.90 -10.56 0.18
CA ASP A 21 -19.31 -10.51 1.60
C ASP A 21 -18.21 -10.94 2.60
N LEU A 22 -16.94 -10.73 2.23
CA LEU A 22 -15.83 -10.86 3.16
C LEU A 22 -15.85 -9.77 4.24
N ARG A 23 -15.73 -10.20 5.50
CA ARG A 23 -15.52 -9.33 6.65
C ARG A 23 -14.06 -9.33 7.05
N PHE A 24 -13.52 -8.14 7.26
CA PHE A 24 -12.17 -7.94 7.76
C PHE A 24 -12.19 -7.60 9.24
N GLN A 25 -11.28 -8.19 10.01
CA GLN A 25 -10.92 -7.69 11.33
C GLN A 25 -10.24 -6.32 11.18
N SER A 26 -10.39 -5.45 12.19
CA SER A 26 -9.72 -4.14 12.19
C SER A 26 -8.19 -4.28 12.14
N SER A 27 -7.64 -5.25 12.85
CA SER A 27 -6.22 -5.59 12.86
C SER A 27 -5.70 -6.04 11.48
N ALA A 28 -6.51 -6.79 10.73
CA ALA A 28 -6.12 -7.27 9.39
C ALA A 28 -5.94 -6.09 8.41
N VAL A 29 -6.85 -5.11 8.42
CA VAL A 29 -6.72 -3.92 7.58
C VAL A 29 -5.52 -3.07 8.00
N MET A 30 -5.24 -2.96 9.29
CA MET A 30 -4.05 -2.26 9.80
C MET A 30 -2.77 -2.95 9.35
N ALA A 31 -2.68 -4.28 9.45
CA ALA A 31 -1.52 -5.04 8.98
C ALA A 31 -1.26 -4.86 7.49
N LEU A 32 -2.33 -4.89 6.67
CA LEU A 32 -2.22 -4.60 5.23
C LEU A 32 -1.71 -3.19 4.97
N GLN A 33 -2.16 -2.20 5.75
CA GLN A 33 -1.72 -0.83 5.59
C GLN A 33 -0.24 -0.65 5.97
N GLU A 34 0.18 -1.22 7.09
CA GLU A 34 1.58 -1.17 7.55
C GLU A 34 2.52 -1.81 6.53
N ALA A 35 2.18 -3.01 6.05
CA ALA A 35 2.97 -3.70 5.03
C ALA A 35 3.04 -2.91 3.71
N SER A 36 1.91 -2.34 3.26
CA SER A 36 1.86 -1.54 2.03
C SER A 36 2.68 -0.27 2.12
N GLU A 37 2.60 0.45 3.26
CA GLU A 37 3.39 1.67 3.47
C GLU A 37 4.89 1.34 3.55
N ALA A 38 5.28 0.30 4.28
CA ALA A 38 6.68 -0.14 4.37
C ALA A 38 7.23 -0.54 3.00
N TYR A 39 6.46 -1.30 2.21
CA TYR A 39 6.84 -1.69 0.86
C TYR A 39 7.02 -0.49 -0.06
N LEU A 40 6.08 0.45 -0.07
CA LEU A 40 6.16 1.64 -0.93
C LEU A 40 7.32 2.55 -0.53
N VAL A 41 7.62 2.70 0.77
CA VAL A 41 8.79 3.46 1.22
C VAL A 41 10.08 2.83 0.69
N GLY A 42 10.28 1.52 0.90
CA GLY A 42 11.47 0.83 0.39
C GLY A 42 11.58 0.89 -1.14
N LEU A 43 10.45 0.71 -1.84
CA LEU A 43 10.41 0.84 -3.29
C LEU A 43 10.80 2.26 -3.76
N PHE A 44 10.36 3.31 -3.06
CA PHE A 44 10.72 4.68 -3.40
C PHE A 44 12.17 5.01 -3.04
N GLU A 45 12.75 4.41 -2.00
CA GLU A 45 14.17 4.50 -1.71
C GLU A 45 14.99 3.96 -2.89
N ASP A 46 14.68 2.74 -3.36
CA ASP A 46 15.33 2.13 -4.51
C ASP A 46 15.11 2.93 -5.79
N THR A 47 13.88 3.42 -6.02
CA THR A 47 13.55 4.25 -7.19
C THR A 47 14.36 5.54 -7.19
N ASN A 48 14.56 6.16 -6.03
CA ASN A 48 15.38 7.35 -5.89
C ASN A 48 16.86 7.04 -6.17
N LEU A 49 17.37 5.89 -5.71
CA LEU A 49 18.72 5.43 -6.10
C LEU A 49 18.85 5.28 -7.62
N CYS A 50 17.84 4.74 -8.30
CA CYS A 50 17.81 4.68 -9.76
C CYS A 50 17.78 6.08 -10.42
N ALA A 51 17.05 7.05 -9.86
CA ALA A 51 17.03 8.42 -10.37
C ALA A 51 18.41 9.10 -10.23
N ILE A 52 19.05 8.95 -9.06
CA ILE A 52 20.41 9.46 -8.80
C ILE A 52 21.42 8.81 -9.75
N HIS A 53 21.32 7.49 -9.97
CA HIS A 53 22.16 6.78 -10.93
C HIS A 53 22.05 7.39 -12.34
N ALA A 54 20.85 7.81 -12.74
CA ALA A 54 20.57 8.49 -14.00
C ALA A 54 20.86 10.01 -13.98
N LYS A 55 21.47 10.55 -12.93
CA LYS A 55 21.72 11.99 -12.73
C LYS A 55 20.44 12.84 -12.78
N ARG A 56 19.32 12.29 -12.32
CA ARG A 56 18.03 12.98 -12.20
C ARG A 56 17.64 13.12 -10.73
N VAL A 57 16.74 14.05 -10.44
CA VAL A 57 16.23 14.35 -9.08
C VAL A 57 14.70 14.39 -9.02
N THR A 58 14.04 13.96 -10.10
CA THR A 58 12.58 13.86 -10.22
C THR A 58 12.20 12.42 -10.45
#